data_AF-A0AAW3KG95-F1
#
_entry.id   AF-A0AAW3KG95-F1
#
_cell.length_a   1.000
_cell.length_b   1.000
_cell.length_c   1.000
_cell.angle_alpha   90.00
_cell.angle_beta   90.00
_cell.angle_gamma   90.00
#
_symmetry.space_group_name_H-M   'P 1'
#
loop_
_entity.id
_entity.type
_entity.pdbx_description
1 polymer ?
#
loop_
_entity_poly.entity_id
_entity_poly.type
_entity_poly.pdbx_seq_one_letter_code
_entity_poly.pdbx_strand_id
1 'polypeptide(L)'
;MPFLYPLHDAPFDFQRYTKYGLQRDVEQVGLKIVSLKKSGHAMRTAGLLMCLAIAGGVHAQRGLLRLALLPIALIAVITINVVVWLSSLVMPDWSHMAMGHELEVRKP
;
A
#
# COMPACT_ATOMS: atom_id res chain seq x y z
N MET A 1 -3.18 4.26 -0.45
CA MET A 1 -2.12 5.28 -0.56
C MET A 1 -1.75 5.84 0.82
N PRO A 2 -1.01 5.09 1.65
CA PRO A 2 -0.14 5.76 2.60
C PRO A 2 1.12 6.16 1.83
N PHE A 3 1.29 7.45 1.53
CA PHE A 3 2.62 7.91 1.15
C PHE A 3 3.54 7.65 2.34
N LEU A 4 4.65 6.94 2.10
CA LEU A 4 5.71 6.86 3.10
C LEU A 4 6.22 8.28 3.36
N TYR A 5 6.39 8.64 4.62
CA TYR A 5 7.12 9.87 4.98
C TYR A 5 8.51 9.83 4.29
N PRO A 6 8.96 10.91 3.63
CA PRO A 6 8.39 12.27 3.59
C PRO A 6 7.57 12.58 2.33
N LEU A 7 7.33 11.65 1.41
CA LEU A 7 6.53 11.90 0.20
C LEU A 7 5.11 12.39 0.55
N HIS A 8 4.65 12.03 1.75
CA HIS A 8 3.43 12.53 2.37
C HIS A 8 3.38 14.06 2.56
N ASP A 9 4.50 14.78 2.52
CA ASP A 9 4.55 16.24 2.68
C ASP A 9 4.77 16.98 1.36
N ALA A 10 4.56 16.32 0.21
CA ALA A 10 4.73 16.95 -1.09
C ALA A 10 3.78 18.17 -1.24
N PRO A 11 4.29 19.34 -1.68
CA PRO A 11 3.45 20.48 -1.96
C PRO A 11 2.50 20.16 -3.12
N PHE A 12 1.30 20.75 -3.12
CA PHE A 12 0.27 20.53 -4.14
C PHE A 12 -0.35 19.12 -4.18
N ASP A 13 -0.30 18.36 -3.07
CA ASP A 13 -1.13 17.16 -2.89
C ASP A 13 -2.59 17.54 -2.60
N PHE A 14 -3.35 17.79 -3.66
CA PHE A 14 -4.75 18.21 -3.57
C PHE A 14 -5.72 17.04 -3.33
N GLN A 15 -5.25 15.78 -3.37
CA GLN A 15 -6.13 14.62 -3.35
C GLN A 15 -5.56 13.47 -2.51
N ARG A 16 -5.94 13.44 -1.23
CA ARG A 16 -5.63 12.32 -0.33
C ARG A 16 -6.81 11.38 -0.19
N TYR A 17 -6.70 10.20 -0.82
CA TYR A 17 -7.63 9.07 -0.63
C TYR A 17 -7.43 8.37 0.73
N THR A 18 -7.41 9.15 1.80
CA THR A 18 -7.61 8.65 3.16
C THR A 18 -9.07 8.29 3.35
N LYS A 19 -9.39 7.56 4.43
CA LYS A 19 -10.79 7.32 4.81
C LYS A 19 -11.59 8.63 4.92
N TYR A 20 -10.97 9.71 5.40
CA TYR A 20 -11.62 11.02 5.57
C TYR A 20 -11.84 11.74 4.23
N GLY A 21 -10.86 11.70 3.33
CA GLY A 21 -11.01 12.26 1.98
C GLY A 21 -12.08 11.52 1.18
N LEU A 22 -12.09 10.19 1.25
CA LEU A 22 -13.10 9.36 0.62
C LEU A 22 -14.51 9.63 1.16
N GLN A 23 -14.66 9.80 2.49
CA GLN A 23 -15.94 10.16 3.10
C GLN A 23 -16.44 11.52 2.59
N ARG A 24 -15.58 12.54 2.67
CA ARG A 24 -15.86 13.89 2.18
C ARG A 24 -16.35 13.88 0.73
N ASP A 25 -15.61 13.23 -0.16
CA ASP A 25 -15.87 13.27 -1.61
C ASP A 25 -17.22 12.61 -1.95
N VAL A 26 -17.59 11.52 -1.27
CA VAL A 26 -18.86 10.83 -1.48
C VAL A 26 -20.03 11.61 -0.90
N GLU A 27 -19.87 12.19 0.29
CA GLU A 27 -20.91 13.00 0.92
C GLU A 27 -21.19 14.29 0.14
N GLN A 28 -20.17 14.91 -0.45
CA GLN A 28 -20.31 16.13 -1.28
C GLN A 28 -21.22 15.93 -2.50
N VAL A 29 -21.31 14.71 -3.04
CA VAL A 29 -22.17 14.38 -4.18
C VAL A 29 -23.52 13.79 -3.75
N GLY A 30 -23.85 13.82 -2.46
CA GLY A 30 -25.13 13.40 -1.91
C GLY A 30 -25.33 11.88 -1.83
N LEU A 31 -24.26 11.09 -1.91
CA LEU A 31 -24.32 9.64 -1.74
C LEU A 31 -24.24 9.26 -0.25
N LYS A 32 -24.88 8.15 0.12
CA LYS A 32 -24.83 7.60 1.49
C LYS A 32 -23.77 6.50 1.57
N ILE A 33 -22.89 6.58 2.55
CA ILE A 33 -21.86 5.56 2.81
C ILE A 33 -22.51 4.36 3.49
N VAL A 34 -22.40 3.19 2.87
CA VAL A 34 -22.90 1.91 3.42
C VAL A 34 -21.80 1.22 4.21
N SER A 35 -20.59 1.16 3.64
CA SER A 35 -19.43 0.57 4.33
C SER A 35 -18.13 1.21 3.85
N LEU A 36 -17.16 1.35 4.76
CA LEU A 36 -15.81 1.80 4.45
C LEU A 36 -14.82 0.95 5.23
N LYS A 37 -14.07 0.10 4.53
CA LYS A 37 -13.15 -0.86 5.13
C LYS A 37 -11.75 -0.65 4.56
N LYS A 38 -10.73 -0.81 5.42
CA LYS A 38 -9.36 -0.89 4.92
C LYS A 38 -9.16 -2.24 4.22
N SER A 39 -8.38 -2.27 3.16
CA SER A 39 -7.98 -3.51 2.49
C SER A 39 -6.54 -3.88 2.83
N GLY A 40 -6.32 -5.18 3.03
CA GLY A 40 -5.01 -5.75 3.35
C GLY A 40 -4.63 -5.64 4.84
N HIS A 41 -3.84 -6.63 5.28
CA HIS A 41 -3.22 -6.66 6.60
C HIS A 41 -2.00 -5.73 6.65
N ALA A 42 -1.73 -5.10 7.79
CA ALA A 42 -0.58 -4.21 7.99
C ALA A 42 0.75 -4.89 7.59
N MET A 43 1.02 -6.09 8.11
CA MET A 43 2.21 -6.89 7.74
C MET A 43 2.36 -7.12 6.24
N ARG A 44 1.27 -7.47 5.54
CA ARG A 44 1.31 -7.69 4.08
C ARG A 44 1.56 -6.40 3.32
N THR A 45 1.02 -5.28 3.82
CA THR A 45 1.26 -3.95 3.26
C THR A 45 2.74 -3.55 3.43
N ALA A 46 3.34 -3.82 4.59
CA ALA A 46 4.77 -3.58 4.82
C ALA A 46 5.64 -4.41 3.87
N GLY A 47 5.35 -5.70 3.74
CA GLY A 47 6.06 -6.58 2.80
C GLY A 47 5.90 -6.15 1.34
N LEU A 48 4.71 -5.71 0.94
CA LEU A 48 4.47 -5.14 -0.39
C LEU A 48 5.36 -3.92 -0.64
N LEU A 49 5.40 -2.96 0.30
CA LEU A 49 6.24 -1.77 0.18
C LEU A 49 7.73 -2.13 0.10
N MET A 50 8.19 -3.10 0.89
CA MET A 50 9.56 -3.59 0.84
C MET A 50 9.89 -4.24 -0.52
N CYS A 51 8.99 -5.07 -1.05
CA CYS A 51 9.15 -5.69 -2.37
C CYS A 51 9.21 -4.63 -3.48
N LEU A 52 8.34 -3.60 -3.42
CA LEU A 52 8.36 -2.49 -4.37
C LEU A 52 9.66 -1.69 -4.29
N ALA A 53 10.18 -1.43 -3.08
CA ALA A 53 11.45 -0.73 -2.90
C ALA A 53 12.63 -1.52 -3.50
N ILE A 54 12.69 -2.84 -3.27
CA ILE A 54 13.72 -3.72 -3.84
C ILE A 54 13.59 -3.77 -5.37
N ALA A 55 12.40 -4.09 -5.88
CA ALA A 55 12.17 -4.24 -7.31
C ALA A 55 12.41 -2.92 -8.06
N GLY A 56 11.93 -1.80 -7.51
CA GLY A 56 12.16 -0.45 -8.05
C GLY A 56 13.64 -0.07 -8.02
N GLY A 57 14.34 -0.36 -6.92
CA GLY A 57 15.78 -0.12 -6.79
C GLY A 57 16.59 -0.89 -7.84
N VAL A 58 16.27 -2.17 -8.08
CA VAL A 58 16.91 -2.97 -9.14
C VAL A 58 16.53 -2.48 -10.53
N HIS A 59 15.28 -2.08 -10.73
CA HIS A 59 14.81 -1.56 -12.01
C HIS A 59 15.51 -0.26 -12.42
N ALA A 60 15.87 0.59 -11.45
CA ALA A 60 16.61 1.83 -11.69
C ALA A 60 18.07 1.60 -12.14
N GLN A 61 18.64 0.42 -11.90
CA GLN A 61 20.00 0.07 -12.32
C GLN A 61 20.06 -0.33 -13.81
N ARG A 62 21.26 -0.29 -14.38
CA ARG A 62 21.53 -0.65 -15.80
C ARG A 62 22.73 -1.62 -15.90
N GLY A 63 22.82 -2.31 -17.04
CA GLY A 63 23.97 -3.17 -17.37
C GLY A 63 24.14 -4.38 -16.45
N LEU A 64 25.40 -4.79 -16.25
CA LEU A 64 25.77 -6.00 -15.50
C LEU A 64 25.30 -5.96 -14.03
N LEU A 65 25.28 -4.78 -13.39
CA LEU A 65 24.81 -4.65 -12.02
C LEU A 65 23.35 -5.05 -11.88
N ARG A 66 22.49 -4.63 -12.82
CA ARG A 66 21.09 -5.05 -12.84
C ARG A 66 20.97 -6.58 -12.98
N LEU A 67 21.73 -7.17 -13.91
CA LEU A 67 21.72 -8.62 -14.13
C LEU A 67 22.15 -9.39 -12.87
N ALA A 68 23.16 -8.90 -12.16
CA ALA A 68 23.63 -9.50 -10.90
C ALA A 68 22.61 -9.36 -9.76
N LEU A 69 21.90 -8.23 -9.67
CA LEU A 69 20.91 -7.97 -8.62
C LEU A 69 19.57 -8.68 -8.84
N LEU A 70 19.20 -9.00 -10.09
CA LEU A 70 17.93 -9.66 -10.42
C LEU A 70 17.67 -10.97 -9.65
N PRO A 71 18.57 -11.98 -9.65
CA PRO A 71 18.33 -13.23 -8.92
C PRO A 71 18.23 -13.00 -7.41
N ILE A 72 19.02 -12.06 -6.87
CA ILE A 72 18.98 -11.69 -5.45
C ILE A 72 17.61 -11.08 -5.10
N ALA A 73 17.13 -10.14 -5.92
CA ALA A 73 15.83 -9.53 -5.74
C ALA A 73 14.68 -10.54 -5.86
N LEU A 74 14.77 -11.49 -6.79
CA LEU A 74 13.75 -12.54 -6.94
C LEU A 74 13.62 -13.38 -5.66
N ILE A 75 14.75 -13.87 -5.13
CA ILE A 75 14.77 -14.66 -3.90
C ILE A 75 14.25 -13.82 -2.72
N ALA A 76 14.68 -12.56 -2.61
CA ALA A 76 14.23 -11.65 -1.56
C ALA A 76 12.72 -11.42 -1.62
N VAL A 77 12.15 -11.12 -2.79
CA VAL A 77 10.72 -10.87 -2.97
C VAL A 77 9.88 -12.09 -2.58
N ILE A 78 10.27 -13.29 -3.02
CA ILE A 78 9.57 -14.52 -2.65
C ILE A 78 9.62 -14.74 -1.14
N THR A 79 10.82 -14.61 -0.56
CA THR A 79 11.04 -14.80 0.88
C THR A 79 10.21 -13.81 1.70
N ILE A 80 10.23 -12.53 1.34
CA ILE A 80 9.45 -11.49 2.02
C ILE A 80 7.96 -11.82 1.97
N ASN A 81 7.42 -12.19 0.80
CA ASN A 81 5.99 -12.52 0.66
C ASN A 81 5.58 -13.69 1.58
N VAL A 82 6.38 -14.76 1.62
CA VAL A 82 6.12 -15.92 2.49
C VAL A 82 6.18 -15.51 3.97
N VAL A 83 7.22 -14.77 4.38
CA VAL A 83 7.41 -14.36 5.78
C VAL A 83 6.30 -13.43 6.25
N VAL A 84 5.92 -12.42 5.45
CA VAL A 84 4.85 -11.48 5.87
C VAL A 84 3.46 -12.12 5.80
N TRP A 85 3.25 -13.10 4.91
CA TRP A 85 2.03 -13.88 4.88
C TRP A 85 1.90 -14.72 6.15
N LEU A 86 2.94 -15.48 6.53
CA LEU A 86 2.97 -16.25 7.78
C LEU A 86 2.80 -15.34 9.00
N SER A 87 3.55 -14.23 9.06
CA SER A 87 3.45 -13.27 10.16
C SER A 87 2.04 -12.68 10.30
N SER A 88 1.33 -12.47 9.18
CA SER A 88 -0.05 -11.95 9.20
C SER A 88 -1.09 -12.92 9.77
N LEU A 89 -0.73 -14.19 9.99
CA LEU A 89 -1.62 -15.16 10.64
C LEU A 89 -1.57 -15.04 12.17
N VAL A 90 -0.50 -14.47 12.72
CA VAL A 90 -0.25 -14.41 14.17
C VAL A 90 -0.31 -12.98 14.69
N MET A 91 0.16 -12.00 13.91
CA MET A 91 0.15 -10.60 14.33
C MET A 91 -1.22 -9.96 14.21
N PRO A 92 -1.61 -9.10 15.17
CA PRO A 92 -2.82 -8.32 15.06
C PRO A 92 -2.70 -7.31 13.93
N ASP A 93 -3.84 -7.00 13.32
CA ASP A 93 -3.89 -6.05 12.22
C ASP A 93 -3.92 -4.60 12.74
N TRP A 94 -3.12 -3.73 12.13
CA TRP A 94 -3.09 -2.30 12.47
C TRP A 94 -3.88 -1.47 11.46
N SER A 95 -4.79 -0.64 11.96
CA SER A 95 -5.75 0.11 11.12
C SER A 95 -5.12 1.25 10.31
N HIS A 96 -3.96 1.74 10.72
CA HIS A 96 -3.29 2.88 10.07
C HIS A 96 -2.41 2.49 8.88
N MET A 97 -2.17 1.18 8.68
CA MET A 97 -1.42 0.67 7.54
C MET A 97 -2.33 -0.18 6.68
N ALA A 98 -2.63 0.33 5.48
CA ALA A 98 -3.55 -0.29 4.55
C ALA A 98 -2.97 -0.29 3.14
N MET A 99 -3.27 -1.33 2.38
CA MET A 99 -3.00 -1.37 0.95
C MET A 99 -3.92 -0.36 0.23
N GLY A 100 -5.20 -0.34 0.62
CA GLY A 100 -6.21 0.57 0.10
C GLY A 100 -7.45 0.64 1.00
N HIS A 101 -8.54 1.18 0.45
CA HIS A 101 -9.85 1.20 1.08
C HIS A 101 -10.89 0.67 0.09
N GLU A 102 -11.85 -0.07 0.61
CA GLU A 102 -13.07 -0.48 -0.08
C GLU A 102 -14.22 0.36 0.47
N LEU A 103 -14.97 1.00 -0.43
CA LEU A 103 -16.04 1.92 -0.10
C LEU A 103 -17.29 1.54 -0.88
N GLU A 104 -18.34 1.20 -0.14
CA GLU A 104 -19.66 0.91 -0.67
C GLU A 104 -20.58 2.10 -0.41
N VAL A 105 -21.29 2.54 -1.45
CA VAL A 105 -22.14 3.74 -1.43
C VAL A 105 -23.48 3.46 -2.09
N ARG A 106 -24.51 4.19 -1.65
CA ARG A 106 -25.87 4.08 -2.15
C ARG A 106 -26.40 5.45 -2.56
N LYS A 107 -27.12 5.49 -3.68
CA LYS A 107 -27.91 6.66 -4.06
C LYS A 107 -29.00 6.92 -3.00
N PRO A 108 -29.32 8.19 -2.70
CA PRO A 108 -30.18 8.56 -1.58
C PRO A 108 -31.56 7.90 -1.60
#